data_AF-A0A3B8U9L0-F1
#
_entry.id   AF-A0A3B8U9L0-F1
#
_cell.length_a   1.000
_cell.length_b   1.000
_cell.length_c   1.000
_cell.angle_alpha   90.00
_cell.angle_beta   90.00
_cell.angle_gamma   90.00
#
_symmetry.space_group_name_H-M   'P 1'
#
loop_
_entity.id
_entity.type
_entity.pdbx_description
1 polymer ?
#
loop_
_entity_poly.entity_id
_entity_poly.type
_entity_poly.pdbx_seq_one_letter_code
_entity_poly.pdbx_strand_id
1 'polypeptide(L)'
;MASICSVSSHWFRSIGDHLARDLEARGDHLCLAVEEAIPATGDLFIGLALGFYSFATLGLRTDAAGLSGHHLFEVRKVVSLPYIHILLTLNPGAAVPSLSSEDLWGGGLLRDMRLAADQSSQEDNFFKRHIAARAQYGLYGISALALRSIQGVLGIIAAFFSLCTLGHSRFLNRVAYHGLEFPLVLRDIFYASTKCIHPFA
;
A
#
# COMPACT_ATOMS: atom_id res chain seq x y z
N MET A 1 58.52 15.33 2.35
CA MET A 1 57.64 15.05 3.52
C MET A 1 56.38 15.93 3.57
N ALA A 2 56.35 17.16 3.04
CA ALA A 2 55.14 18.01 3.06
C ALA A 2 53.96 17.53 2.17
N SER A 3 54.22 16.73 1.13
CA SER A 3 53.19 16.27 0.18
C SER A 3 52.26 15.17 0.74
N ILE A 4 52.71 14.38 1.72
CA ILE A 4 51.91 13.28 2.30
C ILE A 4 50.85 13.81 3.28
N CYS A 5 51.13 14.91 3.99
CA CYS A 5 50.16 15.57 4.89
C CYS A 5 49.04 16.32 4.15
N SER A 6 49.30 16.87 2.95
CA SER A 6 48.23 17.53 2.18
C SER A 6 47.25 16.50 1.60
N VAL A 7 47.74 15.34 1.15
CA VAL A 7 46.90 14.25 0.63
C VAL A 7 46.03 13.66 1.74
N SER A 8 46.53 13.49 2.97
CA SER A 8 45.72 13.00 4.08
C SER A 8 44.61 13.99 4.46
N SER A 9 44.92 15.30 4.53
CA SER A 9 43.92 16.32 4.87
C SER A 9 42.80 16.47 3.82
N HIS A 10 43.12 16.29 2.54
CA HIS A 10 42.13 16.27 1.45
C HIS A 10 41.28 15.00 1.48
N TRP A 11 41.88 13.84 1.77
CA TRP A 11 41.15 12.58 1.95
C TRP A 11 40.18 12.63 3.13
N PHE A 12 40.61 13.15 4.29
CA PHE A 12 39.76 13.31 5.46
C PHE A 12 38.61 14.30 5.23
N ARG A 13 38.85 15.40 4.52
CA ARG A 13 37.77 16.33 4.12
C ARG A 13 36.79 15.69 3.15
N SER A 14 37.28 14.99 2.12
CA SER A 14 36.43 14.28 1.17
C SER A 14 35.56 13.23 1.86
N ILE A 15 36.11 12.43 2.78
CA ILE A 15 35.35 11.46 3.57
C ILE A 15 34.30 12.16 4.43
N GLY A 16 34.66 13.27 5.08
CA GLY A 16 33.74 14.09 5.88
C GLY A 16 32.56 14.64 5.07
N ASP A 17 32.83 15.17 3.88
CA ASP A 17 31.79 15.71 2.99
C ASP A 17 30.90 14.61 2.40
N HIS A 18 31.40 13.39 2.23
CA HIS A 18 30.59 12.23 1.82
C HIS A 18 29.69 11.75 2.97
N LEU A 19 30.23 11.65 4.19
CA LEU A 19 29.45 11.30 5.38
C LEU A 19 28.36 12.33 5.69
N ALA A 20 28.67 13.62 5.56
CA ALA A 20 27.69 14.68 5.78
C ALA A 20 26.53 14.59 4.80
N ARG A 21 26.81 14.38 3.50
CA ARG A 21 25.78 14.20 2.46
C ARG A 21 24.95 12.93 2.68
N ASP A 22 25.57 11.83 3.08
CA ASP A 22 24.86 10.60 3.42
C ASP A 22 23.96 10.78 4.65
N LEU A 23 24.40 11.51 5.67
CA LEU A 23 23.61 11.81 6.86
C LEU A 23 22.42 12.73 6.55
N GLU A 24 22.64 13.74 5.70
CA GLU A 24 21.59 14.64 5.21
C GLU A 24 20.52 13.87 4.43
N ALA A 25 20.94 13.05 3.45
CA ALA A 25 20.02 12.22 2.66
C ALA A 25 19.19 11.26 3.54
N ARG A 26 19.79 10.69 4.59
CA ARG A 26 19.08 9.85 5.56
C ARG A 26 18.09 10.65 6.41
N GLY A 27 18.46 11.86 6.81
CA GLY A 27 17.59 12.78 7.54
C GLY A 27 16.36 13.18 6.71
N ASP A 28 16.55 13.45 5.42
CA ASP A 28 15.47 13.80 4.48
C ASP A 28 14.46 12.66 4.34
N HIS A 29 14.93 11.42 4.15
CA HIS A 29 14.05 10.25 4.07
C HIS A 29 13.23 10.06 5.36
N LEU A 30 13.83 10.28 6.53
CA LEU A 30 13.11 10.20 7.80
C LEU A 30 12.00 11.28 7.90
N CYS A 31 12.27 12.49 7.43
CA CYS A 31 11.29 13.57 7.39
C CYS A 31 10.14 13.23 6.43
N LEU A 32 10.45 12.74 5.23
CA LEU A 32 9.48 12.30 4.24
C LEU A 32 8.58 11.18 4.77
N ALA A 33 9.13 10.24 5.55
CA ALA A 33 8.35 9.19 6.18
C ALA A 33 7.22 9.74 7.07
N VAL A 34 7.52 10.79 7.85
CA VAL A 34 6.53 11.44 8.73
C VAL A 34 5.56 12.29 7.92
N GLU A 35 6.08 13.06 6.96
CA GLU A 35 5.29 13.95 6.10
C GLU A 35 4.25 13.19 5.28
N GLU A 36 4.56 11.96 4.84
CA GLU A 36 3.63 11.12 4.08
C GLU A 36 2.66 10.33 4.98
N ALA A 37 3.06 9.97 6.20
CA ALA A 37 2.20 9.23 7.13
C ALA A 37 1.00 10.05 7.63
N ILE A 38 1.20 11.35 7.87
CA ILE A 38 0.15 12.27 8.35
C ILE A 38 -1.04 12.38 7.37
N PRO A 39 -0.86 12.77 6.08
CA PRO A 39 -1.95 12.87 5.14
C PRO A 39 -2.61 11.52 4.87
N ALA A 40 -1.83 10.43 4.79
CA ALA A 40 -2.38 9.10 4.59
C ALA A 40 -3.27 8.63 5.78
N THR A 41 -2.93 9.07 7.00
CA THR A 41 -3.79 8.87 8.18
C THR A 41 -5.04 9.74 8.12
N GLY A 42 -4.93 10.98 7.62
CA GLY A 42 -6.09 11.84 7.34
C GLY A 42 -7.05 11.20 6.33
N ASP A 43 -6.52 10.66 5.24
CA ASP A 43 -7.28 9.93 4.22
C ASP A 43 -8.03 8.72 4.81
N LEU A 44 -7.45 8.02 5.77
CA LEU A 44 -8.14 6.93 6.47
C LEU A 44 -9.40 7.44 7.17
N PHE A 45 -9.32 8.52 7.94
CA PHE A 45 -10.48 9.06 8.66
C PHE A 45 -11.54 9.61 7.70
N ILE A 46 -11.13 10.33 6.65
CA ILE A 46 -12.04 10.86 5.63
C ILE A 46 -12.73 9.70 4.89
N GLY A 47 -11.96 8.69 4.46
CA GLY A 47 -12.46 7.50 3.78
C GLY A 47 -13.46 6.74 4.64
N LEU A 48 -13.16 6.50 5.91
CA LEU A 48 -14.10 5.84 6.83
C LEU A 48 -15.37 6.66 7.08
N ALA A 49 -15.26 7.98 7.25
CA ALA A 49 -16.42 8.86 7.46
C ALA A 49 -17.35 8.88 6.23
N LEU A 50 -16.78 9.05 5.04
CA LEU A 50 -17.52 8.99 3.77
C LEU A 50 -18.08 7.58 3.52
N GLY A 51 -17.34 6.54 3.90
CA GLY A 51 -17.80 5.16 3.81
C GLY A 51 -19.00 4.88 4.71
N PHE A 52 -18.97 5.34 5.96
CA PHE A 52 -20.12 5.27 6.87
C PHE A 52 -21.32 6.03 6.33
N TYR A 53 -21.11 7.24 5.79
CA TYR A 53 -22.16 8.01 5.13
C TYR A 53 -22.75 7.27 3.91
N SER A 54 -21.91 6.65 3.08
CA SER A 54 -22.36 5.81 1.96
C SER A 54 -23.23 4.65 2.46
N PHE A 55 -22.83 3.95 3.52
CA PHE A 55 -23.65 2.88 4.12
C PHE A 55 -24.97 3.39 4.68
N ALA A 56 -24.96 4.53 5.37
CA ALA A 56 -26.19 5.16 5.89
C ALA A 56 -27.16 5.53 4.76
N THR A 57 -26.65 5.83 3.56
CA THR A 57 -27.45 6.08 2.36
C THR A 57 -27.67 4.84 1.48
N LEU A 58 -27.34 3.64 1.98
CA LEU A 58 -27.45 2.36 1.27
C LEU A 58 -26.73 2.34 -0.10
N GLY A 59 -25.66 3.12 -0.25
CA GLY A 59 -24.91 3.23 -1.50
C GLY A 59 -25.61 4.05 -2.60
N LEU A 60 -26.69 4.77 -2.28
CA LEU A 60 -27.38 5.64 -3.26
C LEU A 60 -26.55 6.87 -3.64
N ARG A 61 -25.64 7.30 -2.76
CA ARG A 61 -24.69 8.40 -3.03
C ARG A 61 -23.38 7.84 -3.60
N THR A 62 -23.39 7.52 -4.88
CA THR A 62 -22.23 6.97 -5.62
C THR A 62 -21.01 7.90 -5.55
N ASP A 63 -21.21 9.22 -5.51
CA ASP A 63 -20.11 10.19 -5.36
C ASP A 63 -19.36 10.01 -4.03
N ALA A 64 -20.10 9.82 -2.93
CA ALA A 64 -19.52 9.59 -1.61
C ALA A 64 -18.84 8.22 -1.54
N ALA A 65 -19.41 7.20 -2.18
CA ALA A 65 -18.78 5.89 -2.29
C ALA A 65 -17.47 5.94 -3.10
N GLY A 66 -17.45 6.70 -4.20
CA GLY A 66 -16.27 6.92 -5.03
C GLY A 66 -15.16 7.65 -4.28
N LEU A 67 -15.50 8.75 -3.60
CA LEU A 67 -14.54 9.50 -2.78
C LEU A 67 -14.02 8.66 -1.60
N SER A 68 -14.90 7.93 -0.90
CA SER A 68 -14.50 6.97 0.14
C SER A 68 -13.50 5.95 -0.41
N GLY A 69 -13.81 5.33 -1.56
CA GLY A 69 -12.93 4.36 -2.20
C GLY A 69 -11.58 4.94 -2.61
N HIS A 70 -11.53 6.21 -3.02
CA HIS A 70 -10.29 6.92 -3.34
C HIS A 70 -9.43 7.15 -2.09
N HIS A 71 -9.99 7.74 -1.04
CA HIS A 71 -9.26 7.99 0.20
C HIS A 71 -8.81 6.68 0.86
N LEU A 72 -9.67 5.64 0.90
CA LEU A 72 -9.32 4.31 1.40
C LEU A 72 -8.24 3.61 0.56
N PHE A 73 -8.10 3.95 -0.73
CA PHE A 73 -7.01 3.44 -1.56
C PHE A 73 -5.66 4.04 -1.16
N GLU A 74 -5.63 5.33 -0.80
CA GLU A 74 -4.41 6.04 -0.40
C GLU A 74 -3.88 5.55 0.96
N VAL A 75 -4.73 5.00 1.83
CA VAL A 75 -4.33 4.37 3.10
C VAL A 75 -3.27 3.28 2.93
N ARG A 76 -3.16 2.65 1.75
CA ARG A 76 -2.11 1.66 1.46
C ARG A 76 -0.69 2.18 1.76
N LYS A 77 -0.51 3.49 1.62
CA LYS A 77 0.75 4.20 1.80
C LYS A 77 1.13 4.40 3.27
N VAL A 78 0.16 4.33 4.20
CA VAL A 78 0.34 4.63 5.64
C VAL A 78 1.49 3.81 6.24
N VAL A 79 1.65 2.56 5.80
CA VAL A 79 2.68 1.66 6.35
C VAL A 79 3.77 1.36 5.32
N SER A 80 3.42 1.25 4.04
CA SER A 80 4.37 0.85 2.99
C SER A 80 5.38 1.94 2.66
N LEU A 81 5.00 3.22 2.65
CA LEU A 81 5.91 4.33 2.36
C LEU A 81 6.87 4.62 3.52
N PRO A 82 6.44 4.74 4.79
CA PRO A 82 7.38 4.87 5.89
C PRO A 82 8.39 3.72 5.95
N TYR A 83 7.98 2.49 5.61
CA TYR A 83 8.89 1.36 5.49
C TYR A 83 9.98 1.60 4.42
N ILE A 84 9.63 2.06 3.21
CA ILE A 84 10.62 2.37 2.17
C ILE A 84 11.57 3.45 2.66
N HIS A 85 11.04 4.54 3.24
CA HIS A 85 11.86 5.65 3.71
C HIS A 85 12.79 5.25 4.85
N ILE A 86 12.32 4.42 5.79
CA ILE A 86 13.17 3.83 6.84
C ILE A 86 14.26 2.95 6.20
N LEU A 87 13.92 2.14 5.21
CA LEU A 87 14.89 1.30 4.50
C LEU A 87 15.97 2.14 3.80
N LEU A 88 15.58 3.24 3.15
CA LEU A 88 16.49 4.20 2.51
C LEU A 88 17.32 5.00 3.53
N THR A 89 16.76 5.29 4.70
CA THR A 89 17.48 5.89 5.83
C THR A 89 18.59 4.96 6.35
N LEU A 90 18.36 3.63 6.33
CA LEU A 90 19.37 2.65 6.72
C LEU A 90 20.38 2.40 5.60
N ASN A 91 19.90 2.33 4.36
CA ASN A 91 20.70 2.09 3.17
C ASN A 91 20.12 2.85 1.96
N PRO A 92 20.71 4.00 1.57
CA PRO A 92 20.27 4.77 0.41
C PRO A 92 20.38 4.01 -0.92
N GLY A 93 21.24 2.98 -0.98
CA GLY A 93 21.38 2.10 -2.14
C GLY A 93 20.41 0.91 -2.16
N ALA A 94 19.45 0.84 -1.22
CA ALA A 94 18.47 -0.24 -1.19
C ALA A 94 17.60 -0.21 -2.45
N ALA A 95 17.32 -1.41 -2.99
CA ALA A 95 16.48 -1.52 -4.16
C ALA A 95 15.01 -1.22 -3.79
N VAL A 96 14.51 -0.08 -4.26
CA VAL A 96 13.12 0.32 -4.08
C VAL A 96 12.24 -0.54 -5.00
N PRO A 97 11.20 -1.20 -4.47
CA PRO A 97 10.29 -1.99 -5.29
C PRO A 97 9.47 -1.09 -6.23
N SER A 98 9.23 -1.57 -7.45
CA SER A 98 8.34 -0.91 -8.42
C SER A 98 6.89 -0.98 -7.95
N LEU A 99 6.12 0.08 -8.19
CA LEU A 99 4.72 0.26 -7.76
C LEU A 99 3.70 -0.76 -8.32
N SER A 100 4.08 -1.68 -9.21
CA SER A 100 3.14 -2.65 -9.79
C SER A 100 2.84 -3.80 -8.83
N SER A 101 1.81 -3.61 -7.99
CA SER A 101 1.30 -4.59 -7.01
C SER A 101 0.55 -5.78 -7.62
N GLU A 102 0.33 -5.80 -8.94
CA GLU A 102 -0.57 -6.77 -9.58
C GLU A 102 -0.01 -8.20 -9.65
N ASP A 103 1.31 -8.37 -9.52
CA ASP A 103 1.97 -9.67 -9.75
C ASP A 103 2.33 -10.43 -8.47
N LEU A 104 2.09 -9.88 -7.28
CA LEU A 104 2.43 -10.56 -6.03
C LEU A 104 1.22 -11.31 -5.44
N TRP A 105 1.31 -12.65 -5.43
CA TRP A 105 0.54 -13.61 -4.63
C TRP A 105 -0.92 -13.23 -4.31
N GLY A 106 -1.85 -13.58 -5.19
CA GLY A 106 -3.29 -13.43 -4.94
C GLY A 106 -3.92 -12.12 -5.44
N GLY A 107 -3.12 -11.13 -5.84
CA GLY A 107 -3.61 -9.92 -6.51
C GLY A 107 -4.38 -10.22 -7.81
N GLY A 108 -3.83 -11.10 -8.66
CA GLY A 108 -4.51 -11.58 -9.87
C GLY A 108 -5.83 -12.29 -9.57
N LEU A 109 -5.87 -13.17 -8.56
CA LEU A 109 -7.10 -13.89 -8.18
C LEU A 109 -8.20 -12.92 -7.71
N LEU A 110 -7.86 -11.93 -6.88
CA LEU A 110 -8.81 -10.91 -6.44
C LEU A 110 -9.30 -10.04 -7.60
N ARG A 111 -8.41 -9.72 -8.56
CA ARG A 111 -8.78 -9.00 -9.79
C ARG A 111 -9.77 -9.81 -10.62
N ASP A 112 -9.51 -11.09 -10.83
CA ASP A 112 -10.37 -11.97 -11.63
C ASP A 112 -11.74 -12.16 -10.96
N MET A 113 -11.78 -12.32 -9.63
CA MET A 113 -13.04 -12.39 -8.87
C MET A 113 -13.83 -11.09 -8.98
N ARG A 114 -13.17 -9.93 -8.89
CA ARG A 114 -13.81 -8.63 -9.05
C ARG A 114 -14.37 -8.46 -10.45
N LEU A 115 -13.59 -8.80 -11.49
CA LEU A 115 -14.04 -8.73 -12.88
C LEU A 115 -15.23 -9.66 -13.14
N ALA A 116 -15.23 -10.86 -12.57
CA ALA A 116 -16.36 -11.78 -12.65
C ALA A 116 -17.62 -11.20 -11.97
N ALA A 117 -17.47 -10.58 -10.80
CA ALA A 117 -18.58 -9.92 -10.10
C ALA A 117 -19.14 -8.73 -10.90
N ASP A 118 -18.26 -7.90 -11.46
CA ASP A 118 -18.65 -6.76 -12.28
C ASP A 118 -19.35 -7.22 -13.57
N GLN A 119 -18.88 -8.29 -14.22
CA GLN A 119 -19.56 -8.91 -15.37
C GLN A 119 -20.96 -9.42 -15.01
N SER A 120 -21.12 -10.09 -13.88
CA SER A 120 -22.43 -10.59 -13.46
C SER A 120 -23.42 -9.45 -13.15
N SER A 121 -22.93 -8.31 -12.68
CA SER A 121 -23.75 -7.10 -12.45
C SER A 121 -24.28 -6.45 -13.73
N GLN A 122 -23.71 -6.79 -14.90
CA GLN A 122 -24.11 -6.26 -16.20
C GLN A 122 -24.97 -7.24 -17.01
N GLU A 123 -25.23 -8.45 -16.51
CA GLU A 123 -26.05 -9.42 -17.23
C GLU A 123 -27.52 -8.99 -17.34
N ASP A 124 -28.16 -9.29 -18.48
CA ASP A 124 -29.57 -8.96 -18.75
C ASP A 124 -30.55 -9.70 -17.81
N ASN A 125 -30.14 -10.84 -17.27
CA ASN A 125 -30.96 -11.65 -16.38
C ASN A 125 -31.04 -11.05 -14.98
N PHE A 126 -32.23 -10.62 -14.55
CA PHE A 126 -32.49 -10.02 -13.23
C PHE A 126 -31.92 -10.84 -12.06
N PHE A 127 -32.10 -12.16 -12.08
CA PHE A 127 -31.60 -13.07 -11.04
C PHE A 127 -30.07 -13.05 -10.93
N LYS A 128 -29.37 -13.07 -12.06
CA LYS A 128 -27.90 -13.01 -12.06
C LYS A 128 -27.40 -11.63 -11.68
N ARG A 129 -28.03 -10.60 -12.23
CA ARG A 129 -27.73 -9.20 -11.97
C ARG A 129 -27.84 -8.79 -10.51
N HIS A 130 -28.78 -9.35 -9.76
CA HIS A 130 -28.99 -9.00 -8.35
C HIS A 130 -28.50 -10.06 -7.37
N ILE A 131 -28.81 -11.34 -7.58
CA ILE A 131 -28.47 -12.38 -6.60
C ILE A 131 -27.05 -12.88 -6.84
N ALA A 132 -26.70 -13.23 -8.08
CA ALA A 132 -25.36 -13.75 -8.38
C ALA A 132 -24.28 -12.69 -8.18
N ALA A 133 -24.51 -11.46 -8.66
CA ALA A 133 -23.57 -10.36 -8.47
C ALA A 133 -23.29 -10.09 -6.97
N ARG A 134 -24.33 -10.00 -6.12
CA ARG A 134 -24.16 -9.80 -4.68
C ARG A 134 -23.44 -10.97 -4.01
N ALA A 135 -23.76 -12.20 -4.39
CA ALA A 135 -23.06 -13.38 -3.88
C ALA A 135 -21.57 -13.36 -4.28
N GLN A 136 -21.25 -12.97 -5.51
CA GLN A 136 -19.87 -12.84 -5.99
C GLN A 136 -19.12 -11.70 -5.32
N TYR A 137 -19.74 -10.53 -5.08
CA TYR A 137 -19.13 -9.45 -4.29
C TYR A 137 -18.89 -9.87 -2.83
N GLY A 138 -19.81 -10.65 -2.25
CA GLY A 138 -19.63 -11.23 -0.91
C GLY A 138 -18.45 -12.20 -0.86
N LEU A 139 -18.35 -13.10 -1.86
CA LEU A 139 -17.22 -14.01 -2.00
C LEU A 139 -15.90 -13.25 -2.18
N TYR A 140 -15.87 -12.26 -3.06
CA TYR A 140 -14.72 -11.38 -3.26
C TYR A 140 -14.30 -10.72 -1.94
N GLY A 141 -15.23 -10.18 -1.15
CA GLY A 141 -14.92 -9.56 0.13
C GLY A 141 -14.27 -10.53 1.13
N ILE A 142 -14.80 -11.75 1.25
CA ILE A 142 -14.25 -12.79 2.14
C ILE A 142 -12.85 -13.22 1.65
N SER A 143 -12.70 -13.47 0.35
CA SER A 143 -11.42 -13.85 -0.25
C SER A 143 -10.38 -12.74 -0.12
N ALA A 144 -10.79 -11.47 -0.32
CA ALA A 144 -9.91 -10.31 -0.15
C ALA A 144 -9.44 -10.19 1.30
N LEU A 145 -10.34 -10.31 2.26
CA LEU A 145 -9.98 -10.30 3.68
C LEU A 145 -8.94 -11.38 4.01
N ALA A 146 -9.17 -12.63 3.59
CA ALA A 146 -8.26 -13.74 3.85
C ALA A 146 -6.89 -13.53 3.18
N LEU A 147 -6.87 -13.22 1.88
CA LEU A 147 -5.63 -13.05 1.12
C LEU A 147 -4.82 -11.84 1.59
N ARG A 148 -5.47 -10.70 1.82
CA ARG A 148 -4.80 -9.50 2.36
C ARG A 148 -4.22 -9.77 3.75
N SER A 149 -4.94 -10.49 4.62
CA SER A 149 -4.43 -10.84 5.95
C SER A 149 -3.16 -11.68 5.87
N ILE A 150 -3.14 -12.69 4.99
CA ILE A 150 -1.94 -13.52 4.76
C ILE A 150 -0.80 -12.67 4.20
N GLN A 151 -1.08 -11.81 3.21
CA GLN A 151 -0.08 -10.88 2.67
C GLN A 151 0.46 -9.94 3.74
N GLY A 152 -0.37 -9.45 4.65
CA GLY A 152 0.03 -8.59 5.77
C GLY A 152 1.02 -9.29 6.70
N VAL A 153 0.72 -10.53 7.11
CA VAL A 153 1.62 -11.34 7.95
C VAL A 153 2.95 -11.60 7.24
N LEU A 154 2.91 -12.04 5.99
CA LEU A 154 4.12 -12.28 5.19
C LEU A 154 4.91 -10.98 4.96
N GLY A 155 4.22 -9.85 4.77
CA GLY A 155 4.79 -8.52 4.61
C GLY A 155 5.56 -8.05 5.83
N ILE A 156 4.99 -8.20 7.02
CA ILE A 156 5.64 -7.85 8.29
C ILE A 156 6.91 -8.69 8.50
N ILE A 157 6.82 -10.01 8.26
CA ILE A 157 7.97 -10.91 8.36
C ILE A 157 9.05 -10.53 7.33
N ALA A 158 8.67 -10.28 6.08
CA ALA A 158 9.58 -9.87 5.02
C ALA A 158 10.20 -8.49 5.31
N ALA A 159 9.46 -7.56 5.89
CA ALA A 159 9.95 -6.24 6.29
C ALA A 159 11.03 -6.36 7.35
N PHE A 160 10.82 -7.20 8.37
CA PHE A 160 11.83 -7.49 9.38
C PHE A 160 13.12 -8.04 8.76
N PHE A 161 13.03 -9.07 7.92
CA PHE A 161 14.21 -9.64 7.25
C PHE A 161 14.86 -8.67 6.25
N SER A 162 14.08 -7.86 5.55
CA SER A 162 14.57 -6.81 4.67
C SER A 162 15.39 -5.78 5.46
N LEU A 163 14.91 -5.33 6.62
CA LEU A 163 15.64 -4.40 7.49
C LEU A 163 16.92 -5.05 8.03
N CYS A 164 16.88 -6.31 8.47
CA CYS A 164 18.07 -7.05 8.91
C CYS A 164 19.12 -7.20 7.80
N THR A 165 18.70 -7.28 6.54
CA THR A 165 19.59 -7.36 5.37
C THR A 165 19.88 -6.00 4.74
N LEU A 166 19.51 -4.90 5.41
CA LEU A 166 19.67 -3.52 4.93
C LEU A 166 19.10 -3.30 3.52
N GLY A 167 18.04 -4.04 3.16
CA GLY A 167 17.38 -3.92 1.87
C GLY A 167 18.17 -4.45 0.68
N HIS A 168 19.17 -5.30 0.88
CA HIS A 168 19.97 -5.87 -0.21
C HIS A 168 19.15 -6.81 -1.12
N SER A 169 18.17 -7.51 -0.55
CA SER A 169 17.31 -8.44 -1.29
C SER A 169 16.11 -7.73 -1.92
N ARG A 170 16.12 -7.60 -3.26
CA ARG A 170 15.00 -7.05 -4.03
C ARG A 170 13.68 -7.80 -3.78
N PHE A 171 13.77 -9.12 -3.60
CA PHE A 171 12.60 -9.96 -3.37
C PHE A 171 11.96 -9.66 -2.01
N LEU A 172 12.76 -9.60 -0.93
CA LEU A 172 12.24 -9.29 0.40
C LEU A 172 11.64 -7.89 0.46
N ASN A 173 12.29 -6.90 -0.15
CA ASN A 173 11.77 -5.53 -0.19
C ASN A 173 10.42 -5.46 -0.92
N ARG A 174 10.28 -6.20 -2.02
CA ARG A 174 9.02 -6.26 -2.78
C ARG A 174 7.90 -6.94 -1.99
N VAL A 175 8.19 -8.08 -1.35
CA VAL A 175 7.21 -8.78 -0.50
C VAL A 175 6.82 -7.92 0.70
N ALA A 176 7.78 -7.27 1.34
CA ALA A 176 7.56 -6.35 2.45
C ALA A 176 6.66 -5.19 2.01
N TYR A 177 7.03 -4.47 0.94
CA TYR A 177 6.28 -3.32 0.46
C TYR A 177 4.82 -3.66 0.17
N HIS A 178 4.56 -4.69 -0.65
CA HIS A 178 3.18 -5.06 -1.00
C HIS A 178 2.41 -5.70 0.16
N GLY A 179 3.08 -6.43 1.04
CA GLY A 179 2.42 -6.98 2.22
C GLY A 179 2.05 -5.89 3.24
N LEU A 180 2.86 -4.84 3.36
CA LEU A 180 2.57 -3.67 4.21
C LEU A 180 1.48 -2.76 3.63
N GLU A 181 1.08 -2.94 2.36
CA GLU A 181 -0.15 -2.36 1.81
C GLU A 181 -1.43 -3.03 2.37
N PHE A 182 -1.32 -3.88 3.41
CA PHE A 182 -2.43 -4.51 4.12
C PHE A 182 -3.64 -3.59 4.43
N PRO A 183 -3.47 -2.30 4.79
CA PRO A 183 -4.62 -1.42 5.02
C PRO A 183 -5.61 -1.30 3.83
N LEU A 184 -5.19 -1.68 2.60
CA LEU A 184 -6.09 -1.84 1.45
C LEU A 184 -7.27 -2.77 1.70
N VAL A 185 -7.16 -3.69 2.67
CA VAL A 185 -8.27 -4.55 3.08
C VAL A 185 -9.51 -3.74 3.45
N LEU A 186 -9.36 -2.55 4.02
CA LEU A 186 -10.48 -1.66 4.36
C LEU A 186 -11.23 -1.21 3.12
N ARG A 187 -10.51 -0.87 2.05
CA ARG A 187 -11.10 -0.53 0.75
C ARG A 187 -11.80 -1.75 0.15
N ASP A 188 -11.16 -2.91 0.16
CA ASP A 188 -11.71 -4.14 -0.42
C ASP A 188 -13.02 -4.55 0.29
N ILE A 189 -13.06 -4.47 1.64
CA ILE A 189 -14.27 -4.68 2.43
C ILE A 189 -15.33 -3.62 2.12
N PHE A 190 -14.95 -2.34 2.12
CA PHE A 190 -15.89 -1.25 1.84
C PHE A 190 -16.54 -1.41 0.45
N TYR A 191 -15.74 -1.73 -0.57
CA TYR A 191 -16.21 -1.98 -1.93
C TYR A 191 -17.17 -3.17 -1.97
N ALA A 192 -16.75 -4.31 -1.41
CA ALA A 192 -17.55 -5.53 -1.37
C ALA A 192 -18.90 -5.29 -0.65
N SER A 193 -18.87 -4.66 0.52
CA SER A 193 -20.07 -4.37 1.30
C SER A 193 -21.01 -3.41 0.59
N THR A 194 -20.49 -2.33 -0.01
CA THR A 194 -21.30 -1.36 -0.76
C THR A 194 -21.96 -2.02 -1.97
N LYS A 195 -21.21 -2.83 -2.73
CA LYS A 195 -21.72 -3.58 -3.88
C LYS A 195 -22.68 -4.72 -3.51
N CYS A 196 -22.51 -5.34 -2.34
CA CYS A 196 -23.48 -6.29 -1.79
C CYS A 196 -24.85 -5.64 -1.48
N ILE A 197 -24.85 -4.41 -0.98
CA ILE A 197 -26.08 -3.65 -0.72
C ILE A 197 -26.69 -3.18 -2.05
N HIS A 198 -25.87 -2.54 -2.88
CA HIS A 198 -26.28 -1.96 -4.15
C HIS A 198 -25.23 -2.26 -5.24
N PRO A 199 -25.44 -3.27 -6.10
CA PRO A 199 -24.42 -3.71 -7.06
C PRO A 199 -24.09 -2.65 -8.14
N PHE A 200 -24.96 -1.66 -8.32
CA PHE A 200 -24.74 -0.54 -9.25
C PHE A 200 -24.15 0.71 -8.59
N ALA A 201 -23.83 0.65 -7.29
CA ALA A 201 -23.20 1.76 -6.58
C ALA A 201 -21.75 1.99 -7.02
#